data_AF-A0A954NRJ9-F1
#
_entry.id   AF-A0A954NRJ9-F1
#
_cell.length_a   1.000
_cell.length_b   1.000
_cell.length_c   1.000
_cell.angle_alpha   90.00
_cell.angle_beta   90.00
_cell.angle_gamma   90.00
#
_symmetry.space_group_name_H-M   'P 1'
#
loop_
_entity.id
_entity.type
_entity.pdbx_description
1 polymer ?
#
loop_
_entity_poly.entity_id
_entity_poly.type
_entity_poly.pdbx_seq_one_letter_code
_entity_poly.pdbx_strand_id
1 'polypeptide(L)'
;MNRREFLAVSSACVAMGTIGSADDQPSFDGHIDAHSHIWTRDIEAYPLANGNTLDDLKPPSFTTEELLELVRPHGVTRIVLIQHRPYH
;
A
#
# COMPACT_ATOMS: atom_id res chain seq x y z
N MET A 1 -45.34 -21.44 22.07
CA MET A 1 -43.92 -21.05 22.00
C MET A 1 -43.20 -21.55 23.24
N ASN A 2 -42.44 -22.63 23.13
CA ASN A 2 -41.62 -23.17 24.23
C ASN A 2 -40.13 -22.79 24.07
N ARG A 3 -39.32 -23.02 25.11
CA ARG A 3 -37.88 -22.66 25.13
C ARG A 3 -37.08 -23.22 23.94
N ARG A 4 -37.44 -24.41 23.45
CA ARG A 4 -36.75 -25.06 22.32
C ARG A 4 -37.11 -24.40 21.00
N GLU A 5 -38.38 -24.02 20.82
CA GLU A 5 -38.84 -23.26 19.65
C GLU A 5 -38.19 -21.88 19.60
N PHE A 6 -38.09 -21.19 20.73
CA PHE A 6 -37.43 -19.89 20.81
C PHE A 6 -35.95 -19.98 20.43
N LEU A 7 -35.20 -20.95 20.96
CA LEU A 7 -33.78 -21.15 20.63
C LEU A 7 -33.56 -21.51 19.16
N ALA A 8 -34.44 -22.35 18.59
CA ALA A 8 -34.35 -22.72 17.18
C ALA A 8 -34.58 -21.52 16.26
N VAL A 9 -35.60 -20.69 16.56
CA VAL A 9 -35.92 -19.49 15.79
C VAL A 9 -34.83 -18.42 15.96
N SER A 10 -34.34 -18.17 17.17
CA SER A 10 -33.26 -17.21 17.41
C SER A 10 -31.96 -17.59 16.69
N SER A 11 -31.63 -18.89 16.63
CA SER A 11 -30.44 -19.37 15.93
C SER A 11 -30.54 -19.17 14.41
N ALA A 12 -31.73 -19.38 13.84
CA ALA A 12 -31.97 -19.16 12.41
C ALA A 12 -31.86 -17.68 12.01
N CYS A 13 -32.35 -16.76 12.85
CA CYS A 13 -32.28 -15.32 12.58
C CYS A 13 -30.84 -14.77 12.65
N VAL A 14 -30.01 -15.26 13.56
CA VAL A 14 -28.59 -14.84 13.66
C VAL A 14 -27.79 -15.34 12.45
N ALA A 15 -28.00 -16.58 12.03
CA ALA A 15 -27.30 -17.15 10.87
C ALA A 15 -27.60 -16.42 9.56
N MET A 16 -28.83 -15.90 9.40
CA MET A 16 -29.20 -15.10 8.22
C MET A 16 -28.66 -13.66 8.26
N GLY A 17 -28.46 -13.08 9.44
CA GLY A 17 -27.96 -11.70 9.58
C GLY A 17 -26.47 -11.52 9.32
N THR A 18 -25.69 -12.61 9.34
CA THR A 18 -24.22 -12.58 9.13
C THR A 18 -23.78 -12.98 7.73
N ILE A 19 -24.70 -13.42 6.86
CA ILE A 19 -24.41 -13.63 5.43
C ILE A 19 -24.70 -12.32 4.70
N GLY A 20 -23.96 -11.27 5.06
CA GLY A 20 -23.77 -10.17 4.12
C GLY A 20 -22.91 -10.73 2.99
N SER A 21 -23.37 -10.63 1.74
CA SER A 21 -22.46 -10.78 0.60
C SER A 21 -21.29 -9.83 0.86
N ALA A 22 -20.06 -10.35 0.87
CA ALA A 22 -18.91 -9.48 0.78
C ALA A 22 -19.13 -8.65 -0.48
N ASP A 23 -19.18 -7.32 -0.32
CA ASP A 23 -19.28 -6.41 -1.45
C ASP A 23 -18.19 -6.80 -2.44
N ASP A 24 -18.54 -6.95 -3.72
CA ASP A 24 -17.60 -7.28 -4.78
C ASP A 24 -16.67 -6.06 -4.94
N GLN A 25 -15.62 -6.03 -4.10
CA GLN A 25 -14.69 -4.93 -4.08
C GLN A 25 -14.10 -4.82 -5.48
N PRO A 26 -13.98 -3.59 -6.02
CA PRO A 26 -13.36 -3.41 -7.33
C PRO A 26 -12.02 -4.14 -7.33
N SER A 27 -11.92 -5.17 -8.16
CA SER A 27 -10.66 -5.85 -8.38
C SER A 27 -9.79 -4.90 -9.18
N PHE A 28 -8.63 -4.57 -8.61
CA PHE A 28 -7.65 -3.76 -9.30
C PHE A 28 -6.59 -4.68 -9.88
N ASP A 29 -6.33 -4.53 -11.17
CA ASP A 29 -5.29 -5.29 -11.83
C ASP A 29 -3.90 -4.96 -11.27
N GLY A 30 -3.06 -5.99 -11.14
CA GLY A 30 -1.66 -5.88 -10.76
C GLY A 30 -1.36 -5.68 -9.27
N HIS A 31 -0.08 -5.85 -8.93
CA HIS A 31 0.43 -5.75 -7.57
C HIS A 31 0.60 -4.30 -7.11
N ILE A 32 0.54 -4.12 -5.79
CA ILE A 32 0.88 -2.85 -5.14
C ILE A 32 2.24 -3.03 -4.48
N ASP A 33 3.21 -2.21 -4.87
CA ASP A 33 4.39 -2.00 -4.05
C ASP A 33 4.01 -1.08 -2.88
N ALA A 34 3.96 -1.66 -1.69
CA ALA A 34 3.48 -0.98 -0.50
C ALA A 34 4.53 -0.05 0.14
N HIS A 35 5.79 -0.07 -0.31
CA HIS A 35 6.84 0.73 0.29
C HIS A 35 8.00 0.97 -0.68
N SER A 36 8.02 2.16 -1.27
CA SER A 36 9.11 2.60 -2.13
C SER A 36 9.60 4.00 -1.76
N HIS A 37 10.84 4.28 -2.16
CA HIS A 37 11.49 5.56 -1.96
C HIS A 37 12.04 6.04 -3.31
N ILE A 38 12.10 7.36 -3.50
CA ILE A 38 12.79 8.00 -4.61
C ILE A 38 13.60 9.17 -4.06
N TRP A 39 14.69 9.54 -4.73
CA TRP A 39 15.48 10.70 -4.38
C TRP A 39 16.19 11.26 -5.60
N THR A 40 16.42 12.57 -5.56
CA THR A 40 16.99 13.36 -6.65
C THR A 40 18.30 14.02 -6.20
N ARG A 41 19.06 14.53 -7.17
CA ARG A 41 20.24 15.38 -6.94
C ARG A 41 19.90 16.87 -6.92
N ASP A 42 18.63 17.23 -7.15
CA ASP A 42 18.13 18.60 -6.98
C ASP A 42 17.98 18.95 -5.50
N ILE A 43 19.10 19.26 -4.87
CA ILE A 43 19.18 19.60 -3.44
C ILE A 43 18.80 21.06 -3.15
N GLU A 44 18.52 21.86 -4.19
CA GLU A 44 17.96 23.19 -4.03
C GLU A 44 16.46 23.09 -3.73
N ALA A 45 15.73 22.27 -4.51
CA ALA A 45 14.32 22.00 -4.27
C ALA A 45 14.09 21.00 -3.13
N TYR A 46 14.97 20.00 -2.98
CA TYR A 46 14.86 18.93 -1.98
C TYR A 46 16.14 18.81 -1.14
N PRO A 47 16.33 19.70 -0.14
CA PRO A 47 17.53 19.69 0.69
C PRO A 47 17.77 18.35 1.39
N LEU A 48 19.03 17.98 1.57
CA LEU A 48 19.42 16.78 2.28
C LEU A 48 19.41 16.98 3.80
N ALA A 49 18.98 15.96 4.54
CA ALA A 49 18.94 15.96 5.99
C ALA A 49 20.35 15.84 6.60
N ASN A 50 20.52 16.34 7.83
CA ASN A 50 21.63 16.02 8.74
C ASN A 50 23.07 16.17 8.19
N GLY A 51 23.31 17.15 7.32
CA GLY A 51 24.64 17.38 6.75
C GLY A 51 25.07 16.31 5.74
N ASN A 52 24.14 15.45 5.30
CA ASN A 52 24.35 14.60 4.15
C ASN A 52 24.73 15.45 2.92
N THR A 53 25.56 14.86 2.10
CA THR A 53 26.05 15.42 0.84
C THR A 53 25.60 14.54 -0.32
N LEU A 54 25.80 15.03 -1.54
CA LEU A 54 25.51 14.27 -2.76
C LEU A 54 26.31 12.95 -2.87
N ASP A 55 27.41 12.82 -2.12
CA ASP A 55 28.26 11.62 -2.13
C ASP A 55 27.69 10.50 -1.24
N ASP A 56 26.78 10.84 -0.31
CA ASP A 56 26.10 9.92 0.59
C ASP A 56 24.91 9.21 -0.08
N LEU A 57 24.46 9.72 -1.23
CA LEU A 57 23.40 9.10 -2.03
C LEU A 57 23.90 7.79 -2.67
N LYS A 58 23.19 6.69 -2.39
CA LYS A 58 23.47 5.34 -2.90
C LYS A 58 22.16 4.64 -3.34
N PRO A 59 21.95 4.44 -4.66
CA PRO A 59 22.62 5.08 -5.80
C PRO A 59 22.59 6.63 -5.77
N PRO A 60 23.37 7.31 -6.63
CA PRO A 60 23.43 8.78 -6.69
C PRO A 60 22.07 9.49 -6.90
N SER A 61 21.10 8.77 -7.46
CA SER A 61 19.69 9.11 -7.59
C SER A 61 18.88 7.82 -7.70
N PHE A 62 17.59 7.90 -7.41
CA PHE A 62 16.63 6.87 -7.81
C PHE A 62 15.31 7.58 -8.15
N THR A 63 15.02 7.72 -9.44
CA THR A 63 13.90 8.54 -9.95
C THR A 63 12.61 7.75 -10.08
N THR A 64 11.51 8.47 -10.32
CA THR A 64 10.22 7.87 -10.66
C THR A 64 10.32 6.99 -11.90
N GLU A 65 11.03 7.43 -12.93
CA GLU A 65 11.20 6.69 -14.18
C GLU A 65 11.97 5.39 -13.95
N GLU A 66 13.08 5.44 -13.21
CA GLU A 66 13.87 4.25 -12.84
C GLU A 66 13.04 3.26 -12.00
N LEU A 67 12.24 3.77 -11.06
CA LEU A 67 11.31 2.94 -10.29
C LEU A 67 10.24 2.29 -11.18
N LEU A 68 9.62 3.05 -12.09
CA LEU A 68 8.60 2.52 -12.99
C LEU A 68 9.16 1.50 -13.98
N GLU A 69 10.36 1.72 -14.52
CA GLU A 69 11.07 0.76 -15.37
C GLU A 69 11.36 -0.54 -14.61
N LEU A 70 11.76 -0.45 -13.34
CA LEU A 70 12.03 -1.59 -12.49
C LEU A 70 10.76 -2.41 -12.21
N VAL A 71 9.66 -1.77 -11.83
CA VAL A 71 8.50 -2.51 -11.26
C VAL A 71 7.49 -3.00 -12.29
N ARG A 72 7.41 -2.37 -13.48
CA ARG A 72 6.45 -2.75 -14.54
C ARG A 72 6.61 -4.20 -15.01
N PRO A 73 7.82 -4.73 -15.27
CA PRO A 73 8.01 -6.14 -15.64
C PRO A 73 7.52 -7.13 -14.57
N HIS A 74 7.39 -6.68 -13.31
CA HIS A 74 6.92 -7.47 -12.20
C HIS A 74 5.41 -7.37 -11.96
N GLY A 75 4.66 -6.70 -12.85
CA GLY A 75 3.21 -6.57 -12.73
C GLY A 75 2.76 -5.63 -11.61
N VAL A 76 3.65 -4.77 -11.10
CA VAL A 76 3.29 -3.71 -10.16
C VAL A 76 2.64 -2.56 -10.91
N THR A 77 1.42 -2.20 -10.51
CA THR A 77 0.61 -1.15 -11.16
C THR A 77 0.44 0.09 -10.30
N ARG A 78 0.70 -0.04 -9.00
CA ARG A 78 0.53 1.01 -7.99
C ARG A 78 1.66 0.95 -6.98
N ILE A 79 2.04 2.11 -6.48
CA ILE A 79 3.21 2.27 -5.62
C ILE A 79 2.85 3.25 -4.50
N VAL A 80 3.20 2.89 -3.27
CA VAL A 80 3.16 3.80 -2.12
C VAL A 80 4.54 4.38 -1.91
N LEU A 81 4.69 5.68 -2.17
CA LEU A 81 5.92 6.42 -1.89
C LEU A 81 5.96 6.85 -0.43
N ILE A 82 7.02 6.45 0.26
CA ILE A 82 7.27 6.81 1.65
C ILE A 82 8.44 7.79 1.70
N GLN A 83 8.35 8.80 2.58
CA GLN A 83 9.44 9.75 2.80
C GLN A 83 10.75 9.02 3.16
N HIS A 84 11.83 9.32 2.41
CA HIS A 84 13.13 8.72 2.67
C HIS A 84 13.89 9.46 3.77
N ARG A 85 13.50 9.17 5.02
CA ARG A 85 14.04 9.74 6.26
C ARG A 85 15.58 9.81 6.35
N PRO A 86 16.36 8.87 5.77
CA PRO A 86 17.82 8.97 5.77
C PRO A 86 18.37 10.13 4.93
N TYR A 87 17.72 10.48 3.81
CA TYR A 87 18.20 11.54 2.91
C TYR A 87 17.45 12.85 3.05
N HIS A 88 16.16 12.82 3.39
CA HIS A 88 15.29 14.00 3.46
C HIS A 88 14.42 13.97 4.73
#